data_AF-A0A7J8WRM1-F1
#
_entry.id   AF-A0A7J8WRM1-F1
#
_cell.length_a   1.000
_cell.length_b   1.000
_cell.length_c   1.000
_cell.angle_alpha   90.00
_cell.angle_beta   90.00
_cell.angle_gamma   90.00
#
_symmetry.space_group_name_H-M   'P 1'
#
loop_
_entity.id
_entity.type
_entity.pdbx_description
1 polymer ?
#
loop_
_entity_poly.entity_id
_entity_poly.type
_entity_poly.pdbx_seq_one_letter_code
_entity_poly.pdbx_strand_id
1 'polypeptide(L)'
;MTGGLAYMLDEDDTLMPKVNKEIVKIQRVTAPVGQMQLKSLIEAHVEKTGSAKGSMMLLEWDKYLPLFWQLVPPSEEDTPEACAEYQSTASEKINRKGIVVGVMNECYLACGSSVQGEEELR
;
A
#
# COMPACT_ATOMS: atom_id res chain seq x y z
N MET A 1 -4.46 -18.85 -2.56
CA MET A 1 -3.99 -18.12 -1.36
C MET A 1 -5.17 -18.02 -0.41
N THR A 2 -5.01 -18.40 0.86
CA THR A 2 -6.12 -18.51 1.84
C THR A 2 -6.24 -17.30 2.77
N GLY A 3 -5.37 -16.29 2.64
CA GLY A 3 -5.41 -15.02 3.38
C GLY A 3 -4.19 -14.15 3.05
N GLY A 4 -4.31 -12.83 3.24
CA GLY A 4 -3.25 -11.85 2.97
C GLY A 4 -3.19 -11.28 1.55
N LEU A 5 -2.52 -10.14 1.43
CA LEU A 5 -2.29 -9.40 0.19
C LEU A 5 -0.92 -9.75 -0.40
N ALA A 6 -0.84 -9.77 -1.74
CA ALA A 6 0.44 -9.92 -2.42
C ALA A 6 0.67 -8.77 -3.40
N TYR A 7 1.91 -8.30 -3.49
CA TYR A 7 2.36 -7.29 -4.43
C TYR A 7 3.36 -7.92 -5.39
N MET A 8 3.14 -7.75 -6.69
CA MET A 8 4.03 -8.27 -7.73
C MET A 8 4.42 -7.15 -8.69
N LEU A 9 5.72 -6.99 -8.89
CA LEU A 9 6.25 -6.13 -9.94
C LEU A 9 6.15 -6.86 -11.28
N ASP A 10 5.53 -6.23 -12.28
CA ASP A 10 5.48 -6.74 -13.64
C ASP A 10 6.03 -5.67 -14.60
N GLU A 11 7.24 -5.89 -15.09
CA GLU A 11 7.91 -4.98 -16.05
C GLU A 11 7.55 -5.34 -17.50
N ASP A 12 7.07 -6.56 -17.76
CA ASP A 12 6.85 -7.12 -19.10
C ASP A 12 5.36 -7.43 -19.39
N ASP A 13 4.44 -7.02 -18.51
CA ASP A 13 2.99 -7.32 -18.57
C ASP A 13 2.67 -8.84 -18.72
N THR A 14 3.52 -9.72 -18.20
CA THR A 14 3.37 -11.19 -18.34
C THR A 14 2.61 -11.84 -17.18
N LEU A 15 2.18 -11.06 -16.19
CA LEU A 15 1.53 -11.58 -14.99
C LEU A 15 0.11 -12.08 -15.28
N MET A 16 -0.63 -11.39 -16.15
CA MET A 16 -2.04 -11.66 -16.46
C MET A 16 -2.37 -13.12 -16.84
N PRO A 17 -1.57 -13.81 -17.69
CA PRO A 17 -1.82 -15.21 -18.00
C PRO A 17 -1.37 -16.20 -16.91
N LYS A 18 -0.54 -15.77 -15.95
CA LYS A 18 0.04 -16.64 -14.91
C LYS A 18 -0.78 -16.69 -13.62
N VAL A 19 -1.73 -15.78 -13.44
CA VAL A 19 -2.55 -15.69 -12.23
C VAL A 19 -3.88 -16.39 -12.42
N ASN A 20 -4.27 -17.20 -11.42
CA ASN A 20 -5.60 -17.80 -11.37
C ASN A 20 -6.65 -16.77 -10.92
N LYS A 21 -7.36 -16.19 -11.90
CA LYS A 21 -8.39 -15.17 -11.70
C LYS A 21 -9.67 -15.67 -11.05
N GLU A 22 -9.84 -16.98 -10.88
CA GLU A 22 -11.03 -17.54 -10.22
C GLU A 22 -11.05 -17.30 -8.70
N ILE A 23 -9.87 -17.14 -8.09
CA ILE A 23 -9.72 -17.13 -6.63
C ILE A 23 -9.22 -15.77 -6.12
N VAL A 24 -8.53 -15.00 -6.97
CA VAL A 24 -7.95 -13.71 -6.57
C VAL A 24 -8.26 -12.65 -7.61
N LYS A 25 -8.59 -11.45 -7.13
CA LYS A 25 -8.70 -10.24 -7.92
C LYS A 25 -7.33 -9.63 -8.10
N ILE A 26 -7.03 -9.16 -9.30
CA ILE A 26 -5.79 -8.46 -9.62
C ILE A 26 -6.13 -7.01 -9.89
N GLN A 27 -5.47 -6.10 -9.19
CA GLN A 27 -5.70 -4.66 -9.32
C GLN A 27 -4.40 -3.87 -9.21
N ARG A 28 -4.42 -2.59 -9.57
CA ARG A 28 -3.29 -1.69 -9.33
C ARG A 28 -3.32 -1.19 -7.88
N VAL A 29 -2.15 -0.83 -7.34
CA VAL A 29 -2.03 -0.31 -5.96
C VAL A 29 -2.50 1.14 -5.90
N THR A 30 -3.81 1.34 -5.76
CA THR A 30 -4.43 2.68 -5.73
C THR A 30 -4.64 3.22 -4.33
N ALA A 31 -4.82 2.34 -3.33
CA ALA A 31 -5.07 2.73 -1.95
C ALA A 31 -3.79 3.30 -1.31
N PRO A 32 -3.83 4.51 -0.71
CA PRO A 32 -2.66 5.11 -0.06
C PRO A 32 -2.05 4.21 1.03
N VAL A 33 -2.91 3.52 1.80
CA VAL A 33 -2.46 2.58 2.83
C VAL A 33 -1.72 1.39 2.21
N GLY A 34 -2.21 0.85 1.11
CA GLY A 34 -1.54 -0.22 0.35
C GLY A 34 -0.20 0.23 -0.23
N GLN A 35 -0.10 1.46 -0.73
CA GLN A 35 1.16 2.03 -1.21
C GLN A 35 2.20 2.16 -0.10
N MET A 36 1.80 2.67 1.07
CA MET A 36 2.69 2.77 2.23
C MET A 36 3.15 1.40 2.70
N GLN A 37 2.24 0.42 2.77
CA GLN A 37 2.58 -0.95 3.15
C GLN A 37 3.61 -1.54 2.18
N LEU A 38 3.38 -1.43 0.87
CA LEU A 38 4.32 -1.91 -0.15
C LEU A 38 5.69 -1.25 -0.01
N LYS A 39 5.73 0.08 0.15
CA LYS A 39 6.98 0.82 0.31
C LYS A 39 7.76 0.35 1.53
N SER A 40 7.11 0.21 2.68
CA SER A 40 7.73 -0.27 3.92
C SER A 40 8.28 -1.71 3.78
N LEU A 41 7.57 -2.58 3.06
CA LEU A 41 8.06 -3.93 2.76
C LEU A 41 9.34 -3.91 1.91
N ILE A 42 9.42 -3.02 0.92
CA ILE A 42 10.60 -2.87 0.07
C ILE A 42 11.76 -2.28 0.88
N GLU A 43 11.52 -1.26 1.70
CA GLU A 43 12.52 -0.68 2.62
C GLU A 43 13.11 -1.75 3.53
N ALA A 44 12.26 -2.50 4.24
CA ALA A 44 12.70 -3.58 5.12
C ALA A 44 13.47 -4.68 4.36
N HIS A 45 13.11 -4.95 3.10
CA HIS A 45 13.86 -5.90 2.26
C HIS A 45 15.24 -5.35 1.88
N VAL A 46 15.33 -4.09 1.49
CA VAL A 46 16.59 -3.42 1.14
C VAL A 46 17.52 -3.36 2.34
N GLU A 47 17.01 -2.98 3.52
CA GLU A 47 17.80 -2.94 4.76
C GLU A 47 18.39 -4.31 5.12
N LYS A 48 17.61 -5.39 4.93
CA LYS A 48 18.04 -6.75 5.27
C LYS A 48 18.96 -7.38 4.23
N THR A 49 18.83 -7.01 2.95
CA THR A 49 19.50 -7.71 1.85
C THR A 49 20.51 -6.87 1.07
N GLY A 50 20.47 -5.54 1.21
CA GLY A 50 21.24 -4.63 0.38
C GLY A 50 20.82 -4.63 -1.10
N SER A 51 19.58 -5.02 -1.41
CA SER A 51 19.10 -5.16 -2.79
C SER A 51 19.14 -3.83 -3.56
N ALA A 52 20.06 -3.73 -4.53
CA ALA A 52 20.18 -2.56 -5.40
C ALA A 52 18.90 -2.27 -6.19
N LYS A 53 18.18 -3.32 -6.62
CA LYS A 53 16.88 -3.18 -7.30
C LYS A 53 15.85 -2.53 -6.37
N GLY A 54 15.75 -3.00 -5.12
CA GLY A 54 14.85 -2.40 -4.14
C GLY A 54 15.18 -0.93 -3.85
N SER A 55 16.45 -0.57 -3.74
CA SER A 55 16.87 0.83 -3.55
C SER A 55 16.49 1.70 -4.75
N MET A 56 16.67 1.22 -5.97
CA MET A 56 16.23 1.93 -7.18
C MET A 56 14.72 2.14 -7.21
N MET A 57 13.95 1.13 -6.81
CA MET A 57 12.48 1.22 -6.76
C MET A 57 12.00 2.28 -5.77
N LEU A 58 12.69 2.43 -4.63
CA LEU A 58 12.40 3.49 -3.66
C LEU A 58 12.80 4.88 -4.16
N LEU A 59 13.87 4.97 -4.96
CA LEU A 59 14.34 6.23 -5.56
C LEU A 59 13.41 6.71 -6.68
N GLU A 60 13.01 5.82 -7.59
CA GLU A 60 12.10 6.10 -8.71
C GLU A 60 10.66 5.62 -8.40
N TRP A 61 10.17 5.84 -7.18
CA TRP A 61 8.91 5.27 -6.70
C TRP A 61 7.71 5.56 -7.63
N ASP A 62 7.55 6.80 -8.08
CA ASP A 62 6.44 7.21 -8.95
C ASP A 62 6.43 6.48 -10.31
N LYS A 63 7.61 6.03 -10.76
CA LYS A 63 7.77 5.28 -12.02
C LYS A 63 7.48 3.80 -11.82
N TYR A 64 7.87 3.23 -10.68
CA TYR A 64 7.69 1.81 -10.39
C TYR A 64 6.31 1.46 -9.83
N LEU A 65 5.70 2.36 -9.06
CA LEU A 65 4.37 2.17 -8.47
C LEU A 65 3.31 1.68 -9.48
N PRO A 66 3.14 2.30 -10.67
CA PRO A 66 2.14 1.84 -11.64
C PRO A 66 2.45 0.46 -12.25
N LEU A 67 3.68 -0.05 -12.12
CA LEU A 67 4.08 -1.38 -12.59
C LEU A 67 3.71 -2.50 -11.60
N PHE A 68 3.38 -2.14 -10.36
CA PHE A 68 2.95 -3.12 -9.37
C PHE A 68 1.50 -3.56 -9.59
N TRP A 69 1.29 -4.84 -9.39
CA TRP A 69 0.00 -5.49 -9.27
C TRP A 69 -0.22 -5.92 -7.83
N GLN A 70 -1.41 -5.66 -7.32
CA GLN A 70 -1.93 -6.15 -6.06
C GLN A 70 -2.85 -7.34 -6.33
N LEU A 71 -2.56 -8.47 -5.71
CA LEU A 71 -3.42 -9.64 -5.71
C LEU A 71 -4.20 -9.66 -4.41
N VAL A 72 -5.51 -9.58 -4.53
CA VAL A 72 -6.46 -9.45 -3.42
C VAL A 72 -7.38 -10.68 -3.44
N PRO A 73 -7.29 -11.59 -2.46
CA PRO A 73 -8.30 -12.63 -2.29
C PRO A 73 -9.61 -12.01 -1.78
N PRO A 74 -10.77 -12.66 -2.00
CA PRO A 74 -12.07 -12.13 -1.62
C PRO A 74 -12.19 -11.79 -0.13
N SER A 75 -11.46 -12.49 0.74
CA SER A 75 -11.45 -12.23 2.18
C SER A 75 -10.83 -10.89 2.58
N GLU A 76 -10.01 -10.29 1.71
CA GLU A 76 -9.22 -9.09 2.00
C GLU A 76 -9.64 -7.89 1.14
N GLU A 77 -10.71 -8.01 0.34
CA GLU A 77 -11.16 -6.94 -0.58
C GLU A 77 -11.60 -5.67 0.15
N ASP A 78 -12.15 -5.81 1.36
CA ASP A 78 -12.63 -4.69 2.18
C ASP A 78 -11.56 -4.08 3.09
N THR A 79 -10.30 -4.52 2.96
CA THR A 79 -9.19 -3.96 3.74
C THR A 79 -8.80 -2.56 3.25
N PRO A 80 -8.35 -1.66 4.13
CA PRO A 80 -7.92 -0.32 3.74
C PRO A 80 -6.71 -0.33 2.79
N GLU A 81 -5.93 -1.40 2.79
CA GLU A 81 -4.80 -1.62 1.88
C GLU A 81 -5.26 -1.98 0.46
N ALA A 82 -6.43 -2.61 0.29
CA ALA A 82 -6.97 -2.99 -1.01
C ALA A 82 -8.00 -1.97 -1.54
N CYS A 83 -8.73 -1.31 -0.65
CA CYS A 83 -9.84 -0.43 -1.01
C CYS A 83 -9.47 1.05 -0.78
N ALA A 84 -9.28 1.81 -1.86
CA ALA A 84 -8.91 3.24 -1.79
C ALA A 84 -10.04 4.13 -1.21
N GLU A 85 -11.29 3.65 -1.30
CA GLU A 85 -12.50 4.35 -0.83
C GLU A 85 -12.91 3.95 0.59
N TYR A 86 -11.98 3.54 1.46
CA TYR A 86 -12.33 3.24 2.87
C TYR A 86 -12.72 4.53 3.62
N GLN A 87 -13.91 5.04 3.31
CA GLN A 87 -14.65 6.05 4.04
C GLN A 87 -15.97 5.41 4.46
N SER A 88 -16.05 5.08 5.75
CA SER A 88 -17.30 4.93 6.52
C SER A 88 -18.36 3.93 6.01
N THR A 89 -18.06 2.62 6.05
CA THR A 89 -19.11 1.61 6.28
C THR A 89 -19.05 1.00 7.68
N ALA A 90 -18.50 1.73 8.65
CA ALA A 90 -18.99 1.66 10.03
C ALA A 90 -20.05 2.76 10.21
N SER A 91 -21.19 2.65 9.51
CA SER A 91 -22.37 3.44 9.84
C SER A 91 -23.56 2.51 10.02
N GLU A 92 -23.62 2.04 11.26
CA GLU A 92 -24.87 1.89 11.99
C GLU A 92 -25.90 2.93 11.53
N LYS A 93 -27.12 2.47 11.27
CA LYS A 93 -28.25 3.31 10.89
C LYS A 93 -28.41 4.48 11.88
N ILE A 94 -28.02 5.69 11.49
CA ILE A 94 -28.58 6.91 12.07
C ILE A 94 -28.94 7.92 10.98
N ASN A 95 -30.20 7.83 10.57
CA ASN A 95 -30.91 8.90 9.89
C ASN A 95 -30.94 10.13 10.80
N ARG A 96 -30.38 11.27 10.35
CA ARG A 96 -31.02 12.60 10.36
C ARG A 96 -30.07 13.69 9.84
N LYS A 97 -30.49 14.30 8.72
CA LYS A 97 -30.19 15.65 8.23
C LYS A 97 -28.71 16.02 8.01
N GLY A 98 -28.32 15.89 6.74
CA GLY A 98 -27.70 16.94 5.93
C GLY A 98 -26.51 17.69 6.51
N ILE A 99 -25.33 17.40 5.95
CA ILE A 99 -24.27 18.37 5.67
C ILE A 99 -23.31 17.68 4.69
N VAL A 100 -23.11 18.31 3.52
CA VAL A 100 -21.99 18.01 2.63
C VAL A 100 -20.80 18.81 3.10
N VAL A 101 -19.68 18.17 3.42
CA VAL A 101 -18.39 18.86 3.60
C VAL A 101 -17.27 18.02 3.04
N GLY A 102 -16.75 18.50 1.90
CA GLY A 102 -15.31 18.68 1.67
C GLY A 102 -14.44 17.45 1.71
N VAL A 103 -14.06 16.97 0.52
CA VAL A 103 -12.80 16.23 0.33
C VAL A 103 -11.66 17.19 0.65
N MET A 104 -11.08 17.09 1.85
CA MET A 104 -9.78 17.68 2.17
C MET A 104 -8.80 16.55 2.42
N ASN A 105 -7.89 16.42 1.46
CA ASN A 105 -6.75 15.53 1.42
C ASN A 105 -5.66 16.07 2.36
N GLU A 106 -5.68 15.66 3.64
CA GLU A 106 -4.58 15.88 4.59
C GLU A 106 -4.48 14.68 5.53
N CYS A 107 -3.79 13.64 5.07
CA CYS A 107 -3.26 12.57 5.92
C CYS A 107 -1.81 12.30 5.48
N TYR A 108 -0.98 13.33 5.60
CA TYR A 108 0.48 13.21 5.55
C TYR A 108 1.04 13.88 6.80
N LEU A 109 0.89 13.24 7.96
CA LEU A 109 1.66 13.63 9.14
C LEU A 109 1.91 12.43 10.06
N ALA A 110 3.20 12.32 10.40
CA ALA A 110 3.79 11.65 11.55
C ALA A 110 4.08 10.14 11.46
N CYS A 111 5.29 9.81 10.98
CA CYS A 111 6.21 8.99 11.78
C CYS A 111 7.65 9.45 11.53
N GLY A 112 7.97 10.66 12.01
CA GLY A 112 9.35 11.03 12.33
C GLY A 112 9.64 10.52 13.74
N SER A 113 10.24 9.34 13.86
CA SER A 113 10.84 8.89 15.11
C SER A 113 12.32 9.25 15.10
N SER A 114 12.68 10.06 16.08
CA SER A 114 13.97 10.68 16.35
C SER A 114 15.18 9.77 16.17
N VAL A 115 16.16 10.26 15.41
CA VAL A 115 17.57 9.92 15.60
C VAL A 115 18.08 10.88 16.68
N GLN A 116 18.18 10.42 17.93
CA GLN A 116 19.06 11.05 18.92
C GLN A 116 20.32 10.20 19.00
N GLY A 117 21.33 10.62 18.23
CA GLY A 117 22.72 10.27 18.53
C GLY A 117 23.13 11.10 19.73
N GLU A 118 23.39 10.43 20.84
CA GLU A 118 24.11 11.03 21.97
C GLU A 118 25.60 10.95 21.65
N GLU A 119 26.13 12.11 21.24
CA GLU A 119 27.54 12.45 21.27
C GLU A 119 27.86 12.93 22.69
N GLU A 120 28.53 12.10 23.49
CA GLU A 120 29.24 12.58 24.68
C GLU A 120 30.72 12.18 24.59
N LEU A 121 31.54 13.22 24.52
CA LEU A 121 32.98 13.18 24.34
C LEU A 121 33.61 13.92 25.53
N ARG A 122 34.00 13.19 26.60
CA ARG A 122 35.11 13.47 27.54
C ARG A 122 35.08 12.59 28.78
#